data_AF-A0A1I4RVI3-F1
#
_entry.id   AF-A0A1I4RVI3-F1
#
_cell.length_a   1.000
_cell.length_b   1.000
_cell.length_c   1.000
_cell.angle_alpha   90.00
_cell.angle_beta   90.00
_cell.angle_gamma   90.00
#
_symmetry.space_group_name_H-M   'P 1'
#
loop_
_entity.id
_entity.type
_entity.pdbx_description
1 polymer ?
#
loop_
_entity_poly.entity_id
_entity_poly.type
_entity_poly.pdbx_seq_one_letter_code
_entity_poly.pdbx_strand_id
1 'polypeptide(L)'
;MHDRVTHHSWINRLQTLLLIGLLLGISLLAGWLLFGKEGFWLVILASIVILLVEPAAASRLTLKLYRACPIAPHEAPELYRIMAFLADRAGLAHMPTLYYIASPMVNAFTVGNRRQAAIALTDGLLRCLSIRETAGVLAHETAHIANGDLFVMGLADYISRLTSILALVGQILLILALPSVLLGYAKINWAILLLLVFSPYLTMLLQLGLSRVREFNADLKAIQLTGDPEALAAALAKIERVSHSWRAWILPGWGNPEPSWLRTHPATEERIRRLLTLRSRHSGQWPNQPISYRVHSPRHSSPRWYPGGFWH
;
A
#
# COMPACT_ATOMS: atom_id res chain seq x y z
N MET A 1 13.40 28.88 -0.22
CA MET A 1 12.93 27.51 -0.57
C MET A 1 12.80 26.60 0.65
N HIS A 2 13.69 26.70 1.66
CA HIS A 2 13.63 25.91 2.90
C HIS A 2 12.32 26.09 3.71
N ASP A 3 11.84 27.32 3.91
CA ASP A 3 10.64 27.59 4.75
C ASP A 3 9.33 27.08 4.16
N ARG A 4 9.22 26.99 2.82
CA ARG A 4 8.03 26.40 2.18
C ARG A 4 8.01 24.89 2.34
N VAL A 5 9.16 24.23 2.33
CA VAL A 5 9.26 22.75 2.48
C VAL A 5 8.94 22.33 3.92
N THR A 6 9.42 23.07 4.92
CA THR A 6 9.14 22.78 6.34
C THR A 6 7.68 23.02 6.70
N HIS A 7 7.06 24.10 6.21
CA HIS A 7 5.65 24.40 6.45
C HIS A 7 4.71 23.32 5.86
N HIS A 8 4.98 22.84 4.63
CA HIS A 8 4.21 21.75 4.03
C HIS A 8 4.37 20.43 4.80
N SER A 9 5.56 20.16 5.36
CA SER A 9 5.80 18.95 6.15
C SER A 9 5.00 18.91 7.45
N TRP A 10 4.80 20.07 8.09
CA TRP A 10 4.01 20.18 9.33
C TRP A 10 2.52 19.99 9.07
N ILE A 11 1.98 20.62 8.03
CA ILE A 11 0.57 20.44 7.64
C ILE A 11 0.28 18.97 7.31
N ASN A 12 1.16 18.32 6.55
CA ASN A 12 0.98 16.91 6.19
C ASN A 12 1.02 16.00 7.42
N ARG A 13 1.88 16.29 8.41
CA ARG A 13 1.92 15.56 9.69
C ARG A 13 0.63 15.77 10.48
N LEU A 14 0.16 17.01 10.60
CA LEU A 14 -1.08 17.31 11.30
C LEU A 14 -2.28 16.62 10.64
N GLN A 15 -2.37 16.66 9.31
CA GLN A 15 -3.41 15.98 8.56
C GLN A 15 -3.35 14.46 8.76
N THR A 16 -2.15 13.87 8.75
CA THR A 16 -1.95 12.43 9.02
C THR A 16 -2.44 12.08 10.44
N LEU A 17 -2.04 12.86 11.45
CA LEU A 17 -2.46 12.66 12.84
C LEU A 17 -3.98 12.78 12.99
N LEU A 18 -4.60 13.76 12.32
CA LEU A 18 -6.05 13.94 12.33
C LEU A 18 -6.77 12.74 11.70
N LEU A 19 -6.31 12.26 10.54
CA LEU A 19 -6.91 11.12 9.84
C LEU A 19 -6.79 9.83 10.65
N ILE A 20 -5.61 9.54 11.21
CA ILE A 20 -5.40 8.39 12.09
C ILE A 20 -6.21 8.51 13.39
N GLY A 21 -6.25 9.70 13.98
CA GLY A 21 -7.04 9.98 15.19
C GLY A 21 -8.53 9.76 14.96
N LEU A 22 -9.05 10.16 13.79
CA LEU A 22 -10.44 9.95 13.42
C LEU A 22 -10.75 8.47 13.13
N LEU A 23 -9.85 7.75 12.45
CA LEU A 23 -9.96 6.29 12.26
C LEU A 23 -10.05 5.58 13.62
N LEU A 24 -9.13 5.90 14.54
CA LEU A 24 -9.13 5.32 15.88
C LEU A 24 -10.39 5.71 16.67
N GLY A 25 -10.83 6.97 16.58
CA GLY A 25 -12.03 7.46 17.24
C GLY A 25 -13.29 6.72 16.79
N ILE A 26 -13.45 6.47 15.49
CA ILE A 26 -14.57 5.67 14.96
C ILE A 26 -14.52 4.24 15.50
N SER A 27 -13.34 3.62 15.51
CA SER A 27 -13.15 2.25 16.00
C SER A 27 -13.45 2.13 17.50
N LEU A 28 -12.96 3.07 18.31
CA LEU A 28 -13.22 3.14 19.76
C LEU A 28 -14.70 3.36 20.05
N LEU A 29 -15.34 4.25 19.30
CA LEU A 29 -16.77 4.49 19.43
C LEU A 29 -17.58 3.24 19.05
N ALA A 30 -17.23 2.56 17.96
CA ALA A 30 -17.87 1.31 17.56
C ALA A 30 -17.72 0.22 18.64
N GLY A 31 -16.52 0.05 19.20
CA GLY A 31 -16.28 -0.89 20.29
C GLY A 31 -17.10 -0.56 21.54
N TRP A 32 -17.14 0.72 21.91
CA TRP A 32 -17.93 1.19 23.06
C TRP A 32 -19.43 0.97 22.87
N LEU A 33 -19.97 1.22 21.68
CA LEU A 33 -21.40 1.04 21.43
C LEU A 33 -21.83 -0.44 21.43
N LEU A 34 -20.93 -1.36 21.09
CA LEU A 34 -21.23 -2.79 21.06
C LEU A 34 -21.10 -3.48 22.41
N PHE A 35 -20.03 -3.18 23.15
CA PHE A 35 -19.67 -3.90 24.38
C PHE A 35 -19.48 -2.97 25.59
N GLY A 36 -19.91 -1.71 25.50
CA GLY A 36 -19.76 -0.72 26.56
C GLY A 36 -18.29 -0.39 26.86
N LYS A 37 -17.99 -0.12 28.13
CA LYS A 37 -16.63 0.18 28.60
C LYS A 37 -15.62 -0.92 28.24
N GLU A 38 -16.04 -2.17 28.21
CA GLU A 38 -15.15 -3.31 27.92
C GLU A 38 -14.74 -3.31 26.45
N GLY A 39 -15.66 -2.97 25.53
CA GLY A 39 -15.35 -2.85 24.11
C GLY A 39 -14.36 -1.73 23.80
N PHE A 40 -14.46 -0.61 24.51
CA PHE A 40 -13.51 0.49 24.40
C PHE A 40 -12.08 0.04 24.77
N TRP A 41 -11.92 -0.62 25.93
CA TRP A 41 -10.63 -1.14 26.37
C TRP A 41 -10.12 -2.27 25.49
N LEU A 42 -11.01 -3.11 24.95
CA LEU A 42 -10.65 -4.16 24.00
C LEU A 42 -10.05 -3.58 22.72
N VAL A 43 -10.63 -2.51 22.16
CA VAL A 43 -10.08 -1.84 20.97
C VAL A 43 -8.72 -1.20 21.26
N ILE A 44 -8.55 -0.56 22.44
CA ILE A 44 -7.26 -0.02 22.87
C ILE A 44 -6.22 -1.14 23.00
N LEU A 45 -6.57 -2.22 23.70
CA LEU A 45 -5.67 -3.35 23.91
C LEU A 45 -5.29 -3.99 22.56
N ALA A 46 -6.25 -4.22 21.68
CA ALA A 46 -6.00 -4.77 20.35
C ALA A 46 -5.07 -3.86 19.53
N SER A 47 -5.27 -2.54 19.62
CA SER A 47 -4.42 -1.51 19.00
C SER A 47 -3.00 -1.47 19.59
N ILE A 48 -2.83 -1.69 20.90
CA ILE A 48 -1.50 -1.81 21.53
C ILE A 48 -0.82 -3.10 21.10
N VAL A 49 -1.54 -4.23 21.10
CA VAL A 49 -1.00 -5.53 20.70
C VAL A 49 -0.48 -5.46 19.26
N ILE A 50 -1.21 -4.88 18.30
CA ILE A 50 -0.71 -4.76 16.93
C ILE A 50 0.54 -3.87 16.82
N LEU A 51 0.64 -2.81 17.64
CA LEU A 51 1.83 -1.96 17.69
C LEU A 51 3.06 -2.72 18.22
N LEU A 52 2.83 -3.72 19.07
CA LEU A 52 3.88 -4.57 19.63
C LEU A 52 4.21 -5.77 18.73
N VAL A 53 3.27 -6.26 17.91
CA VAL A 53 3.53 -7.34 16.94
C VAL A 53 4.49 -6.80 15.88
N GLU A 54 5.66 -7.42 15.80
CA GLU A 54 6.77 -6.94 14.98
C GLU A 54 6.40 -6.91 13.48
N PRO A 55 6.47 -5.74 12.79
CA PRO A 55 6.17 -5.61 11.36
C PRO A 55 6.98 -6.56 10.45
N ALA A 56 8.13 -7.04 10.94
CA ALA A 56 8.98 -7.99 10.24
C ALA A 56 8.30 -9.36 10.04
N ALA A 57 7.49 -9.83 11.00
CA ALA A 57 6.80 -11.11 10.88
C ALA A 57 5.75 -11.08 9.76
N ALA A 58 4.94 -10.03 9.71
CA ALA A 58 3.97 -9.80 8.65
C ALA A 58 4.65 -9.70 7.27
N SER A 59 5.78 -9.00 7.20
CA SER A 59 6.53 -8.82 5.96
C SER A 59 7.09 -10.15 5.43
N ARG A 60 7.63 -11.00 6.30
CA ARG A 60 8.09 -12.35 5.93
C ARG A 60 6.94 -13.23 5.45
N LEU A 61 5.78 -13.14 6.09
CA LEU A 61 4.59 -13.87 5.66
C LEU A 61 4.16 -13.44 4.25
N THR A 62 4.08 -12.12 4.00
CA THR A 62 3.74 -11.58 2.67
C THR A 62 4.72 -12.08 1.60
N LEU A 63 6.03 -11.98 1.84
CA LEU A 63 7.03 -12.46 0.88
C LEU A 63 6.90 -13.97 0.60
N LYS A 64 6.61 -14.77 1.63
CA LYS A 64 6.37 -16.21 1.47
C LYS A 64 5.10 -16.51 0.66
N LEU A 65 4.01 -15.78 0.92
CA LEU A 65 2.75 -15.93 0.19
C LEU A 65 2.92 -15.64 -1.30
N TYR A 66 3.72 -14.62 -1.64
CA TYR A 66 4.05 -14.29 -3.03
C TYR A 66 5.18 -15.14 -3.62
N ARG A 67 5.71 -16.13 -2.89
CA ARG A 67 6.87 -16.94 -3.29
C ARG A 67 8.03 -16.07 -3.79
N ALA A 68 8.27 -14.95 -3.11
CA ALA A 68 9.26 -13.97 -3.51
C ALA A 68 10.68 -14.53 -3.33
N CYS A 69 11.50 -14.44 -4.37
CA CYS A 69 12.90 -14.88 -4.34
C CYS A 69 13.82 -13.66 -4.21
N PRO A 70 14.82 -13.66 -3.31
CA PRO A 70 15.77 -12.56 -3.24
C PRO A 70 16.56 -12.46 -4.55
N ILE A 71 16.74 -11.25 -5.07
CA ILE A 71 17.57 -11.00 -6.26
C ILE A 71 19.00 -10.83 -5.79
N ALA A 72 19.95 -11.59 -6.30
CA ALA A 72 21.35 -11.40 -5.96
C ALA A 72 21.98 -10.23 -6.74
N PRO A 73 22.96 -9.49 -6.18
CA PRO A 73 23.59 -8.35 -6.85
C PRO A 73 24.14 -8.62 -8.26
N HIS A 74 24.60 -9.85 -8.51
CA HIS A 74 25.15 -10.26 -9.80
C HIS A 74 24.08 -10.58 -10.86
N GLU A 75 22.83 -10.87 -10.45
CA GLU A 75 21.73 -11.20 -11.37
C GLU A 75 21.12 -9.95 -12.01
N ALA A 76 21.16 -8.82 -11.28
CA ALA A 76 20.64 -7.53 -11.72
C ALA A 76 21.50 -6.36 -11.19
N PRO A 77 22.74 -6.20 -11.68
CA PRO A 77 23.68 -5.19 -11.18
C PRO A 77 23.15 -3.75 -11.35
N GLU A 78 22.36 -3.50 -12.40
CA GLU A 78 21.73 -2.20 -12.65
C GLU A 78 20.71 -1.83 -11.58
N LEU A 79 19.84 -2.77 -11.18
CA LEU A 79 18.87 -2.56 -10.11
C LEU A 79 19.55 -2.28 -8.77
N TYR A 80 20.62 -3.02 -8.48
CA TYR A 80 21.41 -2.81 -7.26
C TYR A 80 22.11 -1.45 -7.27
N ARG A 81 22.62 -0.99 -8.41
CA ARG A 81 23.22 0.36 -8.53
C ARG A 81 22.19 1.45 -8.30
N ILE A 82 21.00 1.32 -8.88
CA ILE A 82 19.88 2.25 -8.65
C ILE A 82 19.50 2.26 -7.17
N MET A 83 19.24 1.09 -6.59
CA MET A 83 18.76 0.98 -5.23
C MET A 83 19.81 1.46 -4.21
N ALA A 84 21.12 1.23 -4.45
CA ALA A 84 22.18 1.75 -3.60
C ALA A 84 22.22 3.30 -3.64
N PHE A 85 22.15 3.88 -4.83
CA PHE A 85 22.07 5.34 -5.01
C PHE A 85 20.84 5.94 -4.32
N LEU A 86 19.67 5.32 -4.46
CA LEU A 86 18.44 5.80 -3.84
C LEU A 86 18.46 5.66 -2.32
N ALA A 87 18.97 4.54 -1.79
CA ALA A 87 19.08 4.33 -0.35
C ALA A 87 19.99 5.36 0.33
N ASP A 88 21.13 5.66 -0.30
CA ASP A 88 22.07 6.68 0.15
C ASP A 88 21.42 8.07 0.16
N ARG A 89 20.84 8.50 -0.97
CA ARG A 89 20.16 9.81 -1.06
C ARG A 89 18.93 9.93 -0.15
N ALA A 90 18.29 8.82 0.18
CA ALA A 90 17.17 8.77 1.11
C ALA A 90 17.61 8.75 2.58
N GLY A 91 18.91 8.62 2.88
CA GLY A 91 19.43 8.53 4.23
C GLY A 91 18.93 7.28 4.95
N LEU A 92 18.83 6.15 4.25
CA LEU A 92 18.50 4.87 4.85
C LEU A 92 19.75 4.23 5.45
N ALA A 93 19.64 3.75 6.68
CA ALA A 93 20.75 3.06 7.36
C ALA A 93 21.13 1.74 6.68
N HIS A 94 20.17 1.10 6.01
CA HIS A 94 20.37 -0.15 5.28
C HIS A 94 19.69 -0.05 3.93
N MET A 95 20.35 -0.59 2.90
CA MET A 95 19.77 -0.74 1.58
C MET A 95 18.61 -1.75 1.61
N PRO A 96 17.42 -1.41 1.09
CA PRO A 96 16.32 -2.35 0.98
C PRO A 96 16.68 -3.57 0.14
N THR A 97 16.33 -4.77 0.63
CA THR A 97 16.57 -6.00 -0.12
C THR A 97 15.59 -6.12 -1.29
N LEU A 98 16.10 -6.39 -2.49
CA LEU A 98 15.26 -6.57 -3.68
C LEU A 98 14.80 -8.02 -3.79
N TYR A 99 13.51 -8.21 -4.02
CA TYR A 99 12.90 -9.50 -4.29
C TYR A 99 12.26 -9.53 -5.68
N TYR A 100 12.31 -10.69 -6.31
CA TYR A 100 11.65 -11.01 -7.55
C TYR A 100 10.41 -11.86 -7.28
N ILE A 101 9.30 -11.53 -7.93
CA ILE A 101 8.07 -12.31 -7.92
C ILE A 101 7.76 -12.74 -9.36
N ALA A 102 7.65 -14.05 -9.58
CA ALA A 102 7.31 -14.65 -10.88
C ALA A 102 5.82 -14.48 -11.22
N SER A 103 5.38 -13.23 -11.37
CA SER A 103 3.99 -12.87 -11.69
C SER A 103 3.94 -11.96 -12.93
N PRO A 104 3.00 -12.18 -13.87
CA PRO A 104 2.82 -11.32 -15.04
C PRO A 104 2.19 -9.96 -14.69
N MET A 105 1.74 -9.79 -13.45
CA MET A 105 1.31 -8.52 -12.86
C MET A 105 2.37 -7.44 -13.07
N VAL A 106 1.96 -6.19 -13.32
CA VAL A 106 2.87 -5.04 -13.37
C VAL A 106 2.75 -4.32 -12.04
N ASN A 107 3.58 -4.71 -11.08
CA ASN A 107 3.51 -4.19 -9.73
C ASN A 107 4.89 -4.17 -9.03
N ALA A 108 5.06 -3.22 -8.13
CA ALA A 108 6.12 -3.19 -7.14
C ALA A 108 5.49 -2.86 -5.80
N PHE A 109 6.03 -3.41 -4.72
CA PHE A 109 5.59 -3.02 -3.39
C PHE A 109 6.69 -3.19 -2.36
N THR A 110 6.63 -2.34 -1.36
CA THR A 110 7.53 -2.38 -0.22
C THR A 110 6.92 -3.12 0.97
N VAL A 111 7.72 -3.93 1.65
CA VAL A 111 7.39 -4.53 2.95
C VAL A 111 8.48 -4.24 3.98
N GLY A 112 8.15 -4.41 5.25
CA GLY A 112 9.09 -4.29 6.35
C GLY A 112 9.01 -2.97 7.09
N ASN A 113 10.15 -2.54 7.61
CA ASN A 113 10.29 -1.27 8.32
C ASN A 113 11.60 -0.60 7.90
N ARG A 114 11.85 0.63 8.38
CA ARG A 114 13.02 1.42 7.99
C ARG A 114 14.39 0.74 8.28
N ARG A 115 14.44 -0.25 9.18
CA ARG A 115 15.66 -1.02 9.49
C ARG A 115 15.77 -2.29 8.66
N GLN A 116 14.65 -2.96 8.40
CA GLN A 116 14.56 -4.20 7.62
C GLN A 116 13.50 -4.02 6.55
N ALA A 117 13.82 -3.28 5.49
CA ALA A 117 12.94 -3.04 4.36
C ALA A 117 13.27 -3.96 3.20
N ALA A 118 12.24 -4.36 2.46
CA ALA A 118 12.38 -5.10 1.21
C ALA A 118 11.44 -4.52 0.17
N ILE A 119 11.88 -4.51 -1.09
CA ILE A 119 11.06 -4.11 -2.24
C ILE A 119 10.93 -5.31 -3.15
N ALA A 120 9.69 -5.73 -3.40
CA ALA A 120 9.38 -6.82 -4.30
C ALA A 120 8.98 -6.27 -5.68
N LEU A 121 9.59 -6.81 -6.72
CA LEU A 121 9.39 -6.45 -8.13
C LEU A 121 8.82 -7.66 -8.86
N THR A 122 7.72 -7.48 -9.57
CA THR A 122 7.14 -8.56 -10.37
C THR A 122 7.84 -8.68 -11.74
N ASP A 123 7.82 -9.88 -12.32
CA ASP A 123 8.31 -10.11 -13.69
C ASP A 123 7.62 -9.21 -14.72
N GLY A 124 6.30 -9.01 -14.60
CA GLY A 124 5.55 -8.11 -15.47
C GLY A 124 6.05 -6.66 -15.39
N LEU A 125 6.42 -6.17 -14.20
CA LEU A 125 6.97 -4.81 -14.05
C LEU A 125 8.34 -4.68 -14.71
N LEU A 126 9.24 -5.63 -14.45
CA LEU A 126 10.61 -5.63 -15.00
C LEU A 126 10.62 -5.71 -16.53
N ARG A 127 9.65 -6.39 -17.14
CA ARG A 127 9.49 -6.44 -18.61
C ARG A 127 8.80 -5.21 -19.19
N CYS A 128 7.96 -4.54 -18.42
CA CYS A 128 7.16 -3.40 -18.89
C CYS A 128 7.95 -2.08 -18.87
N LEU A 129 8.79 -1.91 -17.84
CA LEU A 129 9.48 -0.65 -17.56
C LEU A 129 10.93 -0.65 -18.05
N SER A 130 11.41 0.54 -18.46
CA SER A 130 12.83 0.78 -18.71
C SER A 130 13.61 0.95 -17.39
N ILE A 131 14.94 0.94 -17.46
CA ILE A 131 15.83 1.23 -16.33
C ILE A 131 15.49 2.59 -15.71
N ARG A 132 15.32 3.62 -16.55
CA ARG A 132 14.91 4.98 -16.15
C ARG A 132 13.56 4.98 -15.40
N GLU A 133 12.56 4.32 -15.95
CA GLU A 133 11.22 4.23 -15.35
C GLU A 133 11.22 3.43 -14.04
N THR A 134 11.96 2.32 -14.00
CA THR A 134 12.12 1.49 -12.80
C THR A 134 12.85 2.23 -11.69
N ALA A 135 13.84 3.08 -12.02
CA ALA A 135 14.46 3.97 -11.05
C ALA A 135 13.45 4.96 -10.44
N GLY A 136 12.49 5.44 -11.24
CA GLY A 136 11.37 6.26 -10.75
C GLY A 136 10.50 5.50 -9.75
N VAL A 137 10.07 4.28 -10.09
CA VAL A 137 9.24 3.43 -9.21
C VAL A 137 10.00 3.05 -7.94
N LEU A 138 11.25 2.61 -8.04
CA LEU A 138 12.08 2.29 -6.88
C LEU A 138 12.30 3.52 -5.99
N ALA A 139 12.42 4.72 -6.56
CA ALA A 139 12.54 5.94 -5.78
C ALA A 139 11.26 6.27 -5.00
N HIS A 140 10.09 6.01 -5.59
CA HIS A 140 8.80 6.14 -4.93
C HIS A 140 8.65 5.14 -3.78
N GLU A 141 8.94 3.86 -4.01
CA GLU A 141 8.96 2.83 -2.97
C GLU A 141 9.96 3.17 -1.84
N THR A 142 11.16 3.65 -2.20
CA THR A 142 12.18 4.10 -1.24
C THR A 142 11.68 5.29 -0.41
N ALA A 143 10.91 6.20 -1.01
CA ALA A 143 10.33 7.34 -0.29
C ALA A 143 9.33 6.89 0.78
N HIS A 144 8.53 5.85 0.53
CA HIS A 144 7.65 5.28 1.55
C HIS A 144 8.43 4.72 2.75
N ILE A 145 9.55 4.05 2.50
CA ILE A 145 10.45 3.55 3.56
C ILE A 145 11.02 4.73 4.37
N ALA A 146 11.57 5.72 3.68
CA ALA A 146 12.24 6.86 4.30
C ALA A 146 11.28 7.69 5.16
N ASN A 147 10.03 7.83 4.73
CA ASN A 147 9.00 8.60 5.42
C ASN A 147 8.25 7.80 6.50
N GLY A 148 8.44 6.48 6.59
CA GLY A 148 7.79 5.62 7.59
C GLY A 148 6.34 5.24 7.23
N ASP A 149 5.99 5.27 5.96
CA ASP A 149 4.61 5.17 5.50
C ASP A 149 4.04 3.78 5.70
N LEU A 150 4.89 2.76 5.65
CA LEU A 150 4.51 1.37 5.88
C LEU A 150 3.85 1.20 7.25
N PHE A 151 4.37 1.88 8.27
CA PHE A 151 3.80 1.84 9.62
C PHE A 151 2.47 2.58 9.67
N VAL A 152 2.41 3.80 9.14
CA VAL A 152 1.21 4.65 9.17
C VAL A 152 0.05 4.01 8.38
N MET A 153 0.33 3.53 7.17
CA MET A 153 -0.66 2.88 6.32
C MET A 153 -1.06 1.51 6.87
N GLY A 154 -0.11 0.75 7.42
CA GLY A 154 -0.40 -0.52 8.10
C GLY A 154 -1.28 -0.34 9.33
N LEU A 155 -1.04 0.69 10.15
CA LEU A 155 -1.89 1.05 11.28
C LEU A 155 -3.30 1.45 10.83
N ALA A 156 -3.40 2.26 9.78
CA ALA A 156 -4.70 2.64 9.20
C ALA A 156 -5.48 1.41 8.68
N ASP A 157 -4.82 0.51 7.94
CA ASP A 157 -5.43 -0.72 7.43
C ASP A 157 -5.93 -1.62 8.57
N TYR A 158 -5.12 -1.77 9.63
CA TYR A 158 -5.52 -2.51 10.81
C TYR A 158 -6.77 -1.91 11.48
N ILE A 159 -6.79 -0.60 11.74
CA ILE A 159 -7.92 0.07 12.39
C ILE A 159 -9.18 -0.05 11.53
N SER A 160 -9.05 0.10 10.20
CA SER A 160 -10.16 -0.10 9.27
C SER A 160 -10.70 -1.53 9.34
N ARG A 161 -9.83 -2.56 9.31
CA ARG A 161 -10.25 -3.97 9.43
C ARG A 161 -10.94 -4.27 10.76
N LEU A 162 -10.37 -3.77 11.86
CA LEU A 162 -10.96 -3.93 13.19
C LEU A 162 -12.36 -3.30 13.23
N THR A 163 -12.50 -2.09 12.70
CA THR A 163 -13.78 -1.39 12.60
C THR A 163 -14.78 -2.16 11.72
N SER A 164 -14.35 -2.74 10.60
CA SER A 164 -15.19 -3.59 9.76
C SER A 164 -15.66 -4.86 10.49
N ILE A 165 -14.79 -5.50 11.28
CA ILE A 165 -15.16 -6.67 12.09
C ILE A 165 -16.17 -6.27 13.16
N LEU A 166 -15.96 -5.17 13.87
CA LEU A 166 -16.91 -4.64 14.86
C LEU A 166 -18.26 -4.33 14.21
N ALA A 167 -18.25 -3.64 13.06
CA ALA A 167 -19.45 -3.35 12.29
C ALA A 167 -20.20 -4.62 11.89
N LEU A 168 -19.50 -5.65 11.40
CA LEU A 168 -20.09 -6.94 11.03
C LEU A 168 -20.72 -7.63 12.25
N VAL A 169 -20.00 -7.71 13.36
CA VAL A 169 -20.51 -8.29 14.62
C VAL A 169 -21.75 -7.52 15.08
N GLY A 170 -21.70 -6.20 15.03
CA GLY A 170 -22.85 -5.34 15.35
C GLY A 170 -24.06 -5.60 14.48
N GLN A 171 -23.87 -5.74 13.17
CA GLN A 171 -24.94 -6.05 12.23
C GLN A 171 -25.55 -7.44 12.50
N ILE A 172 -24.72 -8.45 12.80
CA ILE A 172 -25.18 -9.79 13.18
C ILE A 172 -26.00 -9.73 14.48
N LEU A 173 -25.51 -9.04 15.51
CA LEU A 173 -26.22 -8.89 16.78
C LEU A 173 -27.57 -8.18 16.61
N LEU A 174 -27.64 -7.16 15.74
CA LEU A 174 -28.88 -6.48 15.41
C LEU A 174 -29.90 -7.41 14.72
N ILE A 175 -29.45 -8.25 13.79
CA ILE A 175 -30.31 -9.25 13.12
C ILE A 175 -30.83 -10.26 14.15
N LEU A 176 -29.97 -10.75 15.04
CA LEU A 176 -30.37 -11.68 16.11
C LEU A 176 -31.32 -11.03 17.13
N ALA A 177 -31.18 -9.73 17.38
CA ALA A 177 -32.07 -8.97 18.26
C ALA A 177 -33.41 -8.59 17.61
N LEU A 178 -33.52 -8.66 16.27
CA LEU A 178 -34.71 -8.22 15.52
C LEU A 178 -36.03 -8.85 16.01
N PRO A 179 -36.12 -10.17 16.31
CA PRO A 179 -37.35 -10.76 16.86
C PRO A 179 -37.76 -10.12 18.19
N SER A 180 -36.79 -9.85 19.07
CA SER A 180 -37.04 -9.22 20.37
C SER A 180 -37.51 -7.77 20.21
N VAL A 181 -37.00 -7.06 19.21
CA VAL A 181 -37.42 -5.68 18.89
C VAL A 181 -38.83 -5.65 18.31
N LEU A 182 -39.15 -6.54 17.38
CA LEU A 182 -40.48 -6.63 16.77
C LEU A 182 -41.57 -6.99 17.78
N LEU A 183 -41.23 -7.84 18.76
CA LEU A 183 -42.12 -8.20 19.87
C LEU A 183 -42.18 -7.13 20.98
N GLY A 184 -41.42 -6.03 20.85
CA GLY A 184 -41.42 -4.91 21.80
C GLY A 184 -40.59 -5.13 23.07
N TYR A 185 -39.83 -6.22 23.17
CA TYR A 185 -38.98 -6.53 24.32
C TYR A 185 -37.64 -5.78 24.32
N ALA A 186 -37.23 -5.20 23.18
CA ALA A 186 -35.99 -4.45 23.06
C ALA A 186 -36.19 -3.14 22.28
N LYS A 187 -35.43 -2.10 22.64
CA LYS A 187 -35.37 -0.83 21.92
C LYS A 187 -34.06 -0.73 21.16
N ILE A 188 -34.12 -0.38 19.87
CA ILE A 188 -32.92 -0.10 19.06
C ILE A 188 -32.53 1.36 19.24
N ASN A 189 -31.25 1.60 19.52
CA ASN A 189 -30.67 2.93 19.40
C ASN A 189 -30.29 3.18 17.93
N TRP A 190 -31.05 4.04 17.25
CA TRP A 190 -30.81 4.38 15.84
C TRP A 190 -29.41 4.97 15.58
N ALA A 191 -28.83 5.70 16.55
CA ALA A 191 -27.47 6.22 16.41
C ALA A 191 -26.43 5.10 16.36
N ILE A 192 -26.61 4.03 17.13
CA ILE A 192 -25.75 2.84 17.12
C ILE A 192 -25.85 2.15 15.76
N LEU A 193 -27.07 1.95 15.27
CA LEU A 193 -27.30 1.29 14.00
C LEU A 193 -26.69 2.06 12.82
N LEU A 194 -26.91 3.38 12.77
CA LEU A 194 -26.32 4.23 11.73
C LEU A 194 -24.79 4.19 11.79
N LEU A 195 -24.18 4.34 12.97
CA LEU A 195 -22.72 4.30 13.06
C LEU A 195 -22.16 2.95 12.64
N LEU A 196 -22.75 1.82 13.07
CA LEU A 196 -22.27 0.49 12.70
C LEU A 196 -22.36 0.24 11.20
N VAL A 197 -23.44 0.68 10.55
CA VAL A 197 -23.62 0.55 9.10
C VAL A 197 -22.63 1.45 8.34
N PHE A 198 -22.45 2.70 8.77
CA PHE A 198 -21.62 3.66 8.04
C PHE A 198 -20.13 3.63 8.39
N SER A 199 -19.75 3.06 9.55
CA SER A 199 -18.36 3.06 10.02
C SER A 199 -17.35 2.47 9.02
N PRO A 200 -17.60 1.34 8.33
CA PRO A 200 -16.63 0.80 7.37
C PRO A 200 -16.41 1.75 6.17
N TYR A 201 -17.48 2.44 5.75
CA TYR A 201 -17.41 3.41 4.65
C TYR A 201 -16.66 4.67 5.08
N LEU A 202 -16.90 5.16 6.29
CA LEU A 202 -16.18 6.30 6.86
C LEU A 202 -14.68 5.97 6.99
N THR A 203 -14.33 4.81 7.54
CA THR A 203 -12.92 4.40 7.65
C THR A 203 -12.27 4.24 6.29
N MET A 204 -12.99 3.71 5.30
CA MET A 204 -12.50 3.62 3.91
C MET A 204 -12.20 5.00 3.32
N LEU A 205 -13.11 5.97 3.48
CA LEU A 205 -12.90 7.34 2.98
C LEU A 205 -11.70 8.02 3.64
N LEU A 206 -11.51 7.82 4.94
CA LEU A 206 -10.36 8.35 5.68
C LEU A 206 -9.05 7.70 5.24
N GLN A 207 -9.06 6.39 4.98
CA GLN A 207 -7.90 5.67 4.47
C GLN A 207 -7.53 6.13 3.05
N LEU A 208 -8.52 6.38 2.19
CA LEU A 208 -8.31 6.97 0.86
C LEU A 208 -7.70 8.38 0.95
N GLY A 209 -8.20 9.21 1.87
CA GLY A 209 -7.64 10.53 2.14
C GLY A 209 -6.20 10.47 2.61
N LEU A 210 -5.89 9.54 3.53
CA LEU A 210 -4.55 9.32 4.05
C LEU A 210 -3.58 8.85 2.96
N SER A 211 -3.99 7.83 2.19
CA SER A 211 -3.22 7.29 1.07
C SER A 211 -2.86 8.39 0.07
N ARG A 212 -3.84 9.19 -0.37
CA ARG A 212 -3.61 10.32 -1.28
C ARG A 212 -2.53 11.29 -0.80
N VAL A 213 -2.54 11.68 0.48
CA VAL A 213 -1.52 12.57 1.05
C VAL A 213 -0.15 11.91 1.04
N ARG A 214 -0.09 10.61 1.35
CA ARG A 214 1.17 9.85 1.36
C ARG A 214 1.76 9.68 -0.03
N GLU A 215 0.94 9.36 -1.02
CA GLU A 215 1.34 9.21 -2.42
C GLU A 215 1.97 10.48 -2.99
N PHE A 216 1.36 11.65 -2.79
CA PHE A 216 1.93 12.90 -3.26
C PHE A 216 3.26 13.25 -2.59
N ASN A 217 3.40 12.93 -1.29
CA ASN A 217 4.66 13.11 -0.59
C ASN A 217 5.75 12.15 -1.09
N ALA A 218 5.38 10.91 -1.40
CA ALA A 218 6.28 9.92 -1.97
C ALA A 218 6.73 10.31 -3.38
N ASP A 219 5.82 10.80 -4.23
CA ASP A 219 6.12 11.32 -5.58
C ASP A 219 7.12 12.48 -5.53
N LEU A 220 6.88 13.48 -4.67
CA LEU A 220 7.79 14.61 -4.50
C LEU A 220 9.18 14.15 -4.02
N LYS A 221 9.22 13.22 -3.07
CA LYS A 221 10.48 12.68 -2.56
C LYS A 221 11.19 11.85 -3.62
N ALA A 222 10.47 11.05 -4.42
CA ALA A 222 11.03 10.30 -5.54
C ALA A 222 11.74 11.23 -6.52
N ILE A 223 11.12 12.37 -6.87
CA ILE A 223 11.76 13.39 -7.70
C ILE A 223 12.99 13.99 -7.02
N GLN A 224 12.97 14.25 -5.72
CA GLN A 224 14.17 14.72 -5.01
C GLN A 224 15.32 13.70 -5.06
N LEU A 225 15.00 12.40 -5.07
CA LEU A 225 15.96 11.31 -5.13
C LEU A 225 16.49 11.07 -6.55
N THR A 226 15.66 11.19 -7.59
CA THR A 226 16.06 10.88 -8.98
C THR A 226 16.41 12.10 -9.82
N GLY A 227 15.81 13.26 -9.50
CA GLY A 227 15.82 14.45 -10.36
C GLY A 227 15.00 14.28 -11.65
N ASP A 228 14.16 13.25 -11.74
CA ASP A 228 13.51 12.85 -13.00
C ASP A 228 12.01 12.61 -12.83
N PRO A 229 11.19 13.68 -12.90
CA PRO A 229 9.74 13.56 -12.79
C PRO A 229 9.08 12.85 -13.99
N GLU A 230 9.68 12.97 -15.18
CA GLU A 230 9.17 12.35 -16.40
C GLU A 230 9.26 10.83 -16.34
N ALA A 231 10.33 10.29 -15.75
CA ALA A 231 10.50 8.85 -15.58
C ALA A 231 9.38 8.22 -14.74
N LEU A 232 9.06 8.83 -13.60
CA LEU A 232 7.98 8.34 -12.75
C LEU A 232 6.61 8.50 -13.42
N ALA A 233 6.38 9.64 -14.10
CA ALA A 233 5.14 9.86 -14.84
C ALA A 233 4.96 8.83 -15.98
N ALA A 234 6.02 8.52 -16.73
CA ALA A 234 6.00 7.52 -17.79
C ALA A 234 5.76 6.11 -17.23
N ALA A 235 6.40 5.76 -16.11
CA ALA A 235 6.18 4.50 -15.42
C ALA A 235 4.71 4.34 -14.98
N LEU A 236 4.15 5.36 -14.31
CA LEU A 236 2.75 5.37 -13.89
C LEU A 236 1.80 5.21 -15.09
N ALA A 237 2.04 5.93 -16.19
CA ALA A 237 1.22 5.82 -17.40
C ALA A 237 1.25 4.41 -18.02
N LYS A 238 2.39 3.72 -17.96
CA LYS A 238 2.52 2.33 -18.43
C LYS A 238 1.77 1.35 -17.52
N ILE A 239 1.94 1.49 -16.20
CA ILE A 239 1.27 0.65 -15.19
C ILE A 239 -0.26 0.79 -15.32
N GLU A 240 -0.74 2.03 -15.45
CA GLU A 240 -2.17 2.34 -15.62
C GLU A 240 -2.75 1.66 -16.87
N ARG A 241 -2.03 1.76 -18.01
CA ARG A 241 -2.47 1.16 -19.28
C ARG A 241 -2.59 -0.36 -19.19
N VAL A 242 -1.70 -1.02 -18.45
CA VAL A 242 -1.76 -2.48 -18.26
C VAL A 242 -2.90 -2.84 -17.29
N SER A 243 -3.09 -2.05 -16.24
CA SER A 243 -4.14 -2.27 -15.23
C SER A 243 -5.56 -2.10 -15.81
N HIS A 244 -5.75 -1.15 -16.74
CA HIS A 244 -7.02 -0.93 -17.44
C HIS A 244 -7.19 -1.74 -18.74
N SER A 245 -6.34 -2.75 -18.98
CA SER A 245 -6.49 -3.59 -20.16
C SER A 245 -7.80 -4.39 -20.09
N TRP A 246 -8.57 -4.39 -21.18
CA TRP A 246 -9.79 -5.22 -21.33
C TRP A 246 -9.57 -6.70 -20.97
N ARG A 247 -8.34 -7.19 -21.11
CA ARG A 247 -7.94 -8.56 -20.75
C ARG A 247 -8.10 -8.85 -19.26
N ALA A 248 -7.91 -7.85 -18.39
CA ALA A 248 -8.12 -7.98 -16.95
C ALA A 248 -9.59 -8.18 -16.57
N TRP A 249 -10.52 -7.75 -17.43
CA TRP A 249 -11.95 -7.95 -17.23
C TRP A 249 -12.45 -9.33 -17.69
N ILE A 250 -11.78 -9.94 -18.67
CA ILE A 250 -12.24 -11.18 -19.33
C ILE A 250 -11.53 -12.44 -18.80
N LEU A 251 -10.30 -12.33 -18.27
CA LEU A 251 -9.52 -13.47 -17.80
C LEU A 251 -9.30 -13.39 -16.28
N PRO A 252 -9.92 -14.28 -15.48
CA PRO A 252 -9.65 -14.36 -14.04
C PRO A 252 -8.16 -14.64 -13.80
N GLY A 253 -7.47 -13.73 -13.11
CA GLY A 253 -6.03 -13.82 -12.82
C GLY A 253 -5.11 -13.14 -13.84
N TRP A 254 -5.64 -12.50 -14.89
CA TRP A 254 -4.91 -11.52 -15.70
C TRP A 254 -5.20 -10.10 -15.20
N GLY A 255 -4.16 -9.26 -15.16
CA GLY A 255 -4.21 -7.99 -14.44
C GLY A 255 -3.81 -8.15 -12.98
N ASN A 256 -3.60 -7.04 -12.28
CA ASN A 256 -3.27 -7.08 -10.86
C ASN A 256 -4.53 -7.44 -10.06
N PRO A 257 -4.69 -8.65 -9.45
CA PRO A 257 -5.64 -8.84 -8.35
C PRO A 257 -5.28 -7.83 -7.27
N GLU A 258 -6.01 -6.72 -7.25
CA GLU A 258 -5.70 -5.59 -6.39
C GLU A 258 -5.80 -6.04 -4.93
N PRO A 259 -4.69 -6.09 -4.17
CA PRO A 259 -4.78 -6.12 -2.74
C PRO A 259 -5.56 -4.88 -2.29
N SER A 260 -6.36 -4.99 -1.23
CA SER A 260 -7.24 -3.89 -0.75
C SER A 260 -6.52 -2.56 -0.49
N TRP A 261 -5.20 -2.57 -0.35
CA TRP A 261 -4.34 -1.41 -0.17
C TRP A 261 -3.90 -0.72 -1.49
N LEU A 262 -3.92 -1.41 -2.64
CA LEU A 262 -3.62 -0.84 -3.97
C LEU A 262 -4.82 -0.15 -4.64
N ARG A 263 -6.05 -0.32 -4.14
CA ARG A 263 -7.24 0.43 -4.59
C ARG A 263 -7.23 1.92 -4.26
N THR A 264 -6.22 2.38 -3.53
CA THR A 264 -6.29 3.64 -2.80
C THR A 264 -5.37 4.73 -3.33
N HIS A 265 -4.68 4.51 -4.45
CA HIS A 265 -3.92 5.58 -5.09
C HIS A 265 -4.91 6.66 -5.62
N PRO A 266 -4.60 7.96 -5.44
CA PRO A 266 -5.37 8.99 -6.12
C PRO A 266 -5.30 8.76 -7.63
N ALA A 267 -6.32 9.23 -8.37
CA ALA A 267 -6.40 9.08 -9.82
C ALA A 267 -5.03 9.29 -10.46
N THR A 268 -4.49 8.24 -11.10
CA THR A 268 -3.13 8.20 -11.63
C THR A 268 -2.85 9.40 -12.54
N GLU A 269 -3.88 9.88 -13.24
CA GLU A 269 -3.86 11.10 -14.04
C GLU A 269 -3.46 12.36 -13.27
N GLU A 270 -3.98 12.57 -12.05
CA GLU A 270 -3.64 13.75 -11.24
C GLU A 270 -2.19 13.69 -10.75
N ARG A 271 -1.69 12.50 -10.40
CA ARG A 271 -0.27 12.30 -10.07
C ARG A 271 0.60 12.62 -11.27
N ILE A 272 0.30 12.04 -12.44
CA ILE A 272 1.02 12.30 -13.69
C ILE A 272 1.02 13.80 -14.02
N ARG A 273 -0.14 14.46 -13.95
CA ARG A 273 -0.27 15.89 -14.20
C ARG A 273 0.65 16.71 -13.30
N ARG A 274 0.67 16.44 -12.00
CA ARG A 274 1.56 17.12 -11.04
C ARG A 274 3.04 16.82 -11.28
N LEU A 275 3.40 15.59 -11.63
CA LEU A 275 4.79 15.26 -11.97
C LEU A 275 5.25 16.07 -13.19
N LEU A 276 4.40 16.18 -14.21
CA LEU A 276 4.71 16.93 -15.43
C LEU A 276 4.80 18.44 -15.21
N THR A 277 4.12 19.01 -14.20
CA THR A 277 4.34 20.43 -13.85
C THR A 277 5.68 20.67 -13.16
N LEU A 278 6.29 19.64 -12.57
CA LEU A 278 7.60 19.70 -11.90
C LEU A 278 8.77 19.45 -12.87
N ARG A 279 8.51 19.40 -14.18
CA ARG A 279 9.50 19.14 -15.22
C ARG A 279 10.70 20.09 -15.11
N SER A 280 11.85 19.54 -14.72
CA SER A 280 13.14 20.22 -14.79
C SER A 280 13.80 20.00 -16.16
N ARG A 281 14.63 20.94 -16.61
CA ARG A 281 15.45 20.82 -17.83
C ARG A 281 16.54 19.71 -17.76
N HIS A 282 16.73 19.09 -16.60
CA HIS A 282 17.67 17.99 -16.43
C HIS A 282 17.08 16.69 -16.98
N SER A 283 17.75 16.12 -17.98
CA SER A 283 17.58 14.74 -18.40
C SER A 283 18.04 13.81 -17.28
N GLY A 284 17.24 12.80 -16.95
CA GLY A 284 17.52 11.86 -15.86
C GLY A 284 18.86 11.15 -15.98
N GLN A 285 19.42 10.75 -14.84
CA GLN A 285 20.74 10.08 -14.74
C GLN A 285 20.75 8.65 -15.31
N TRP A 286 19.58 8.07 -15.57
CA TRP A 286 19.42 6.65 -15.92
C TRP A 286 19.04 6.48 -17.40
N PRO A 287 19.58 5.47 -18.09
CA PRO A 287 19.30 5.24 -19.50
C PRO A 287 17.87 4.79 -19.72
N ASN A 288 17.26 5.22 -20.82
CA ASN A 288 15.94 4.75 -21.23
C ASN A 288 16.05 3.46 -22.07
N GLN A 289 16.50 2.38 -21.44
CA GLN A 289 16.67 1.06 -22.06
C GLN A 289 15.98 -0.01 -21.19
N PRO A 290 15.59 -1.17 -21.75
CA PRO A 290 15.07 -2.29 -20.95
C PRO A 290 16.08 -2.76 -19.90
N ILE A 291 15.61 -3.26 -18.76
CA ILE A 291 16.49 -3.82 -17.74
C ILE A 291 17.08 -5.14 -18.23
N SER A 292 18.40 -5.25 -18.18
CA SER A 292 19.10 -6.53 -18.35
C SER A 292 19.03 -7.30 -17.01
N TYR A 293 18.13 -8.28 -16.92
CA TYR A 293 18.04 -9.15 -15.74
C TYR A 293 18.23 -10.61 -16.15
N ARG A 294 19.15 -11.32 -15.47
CA ARG A 294 19.39 -12.75 -15.66
C ARG A 294 18.90 -13.51 -14.43
N VAL A 295 17.60 -13.46 -14.15
CA VAL A 295 17.04 -14.34 -13.12
C VAL A 295 16.95 -15.73 -13.70
N HIS A 296 17.49 -16.73 -13.00
CA HIS A 296 17.12 -18.12 -13.24
C HIS A 296 15.65 -18.24 -12.86
N SER A 297 14.75 -18.05 -13.83
CA SER A 297 13.32 -18.20 -13.61
C SER A 297 13.09 -19.56 -12.95
N PRO A 298 12.55 -19.63 -11.72
CA PRO A 298 11.99 -20.90 -11.28
C PRO A 298 10.97 -21.27 -12.36
N ARG A 299 11.17 -22.44 -12.99
CA ARG A 299 10.36 -22.90 -14.12
C ARG A 299 8.91 -22.58 -13.81
N HIS A 300 8.24 -21.81 -14.67
CA HIS A 300 6.79 -21.75 -14.65
C HIS A 300 6.30 -23.19 -14.83
N SER A 301 5.94 -23.86 -13.74
CA SER A 301 5.16 -25.08 -13.84
C SER A 301 3.84 -24.66 -14.45
N SER A 302 3.57 -25.14 -15.67
CA SER A 302 2.30 -24.94 -16.35
C SER A 302 1.17 -25.31 -15.37
N PRO A 303 0.09 -24.51 -15.31
CA PRO A 303 -1.02 -24.82 -14.41
C PRO A 303 -1.54 -26.22 -14.72
N ARG A 304 -1.44 -27.12 -13.72
CA ARG A 304 -2.01 -28.47 -13.82
C ARG A 304 -3.47 -28.39 -13.39
N TRP A 305 -4.35 -28.80 -14.28
CA TRP A 305 -5.78 -28.82 -14.02
C TRP A 305 -6.11 -29.96 -13.03
N TYR A 306 -6.81 -29.63 -11.94
CA TYR A 306 -7.40 -30.60 -11.02
C TYR A 306 -8.87 -30.21 -10.76
N PRO A 307 -9.75 -31.18 -10.42
CA PRO A 307 -11.18 -30.98 -10.18
C PRO A 307 -11.46 -30.25 -8.84
N GLY A 308 -10.92 -29.03 -8.70
CA GLY A 308 -11.07 -28.15 -7.53
C GLY A 308 -10.58 -26.71 -7.78
N GLY A 309 -10.21 -26.37 -9.02
CA GLY A 309 -9.73 -25.04 -9.41
C GLY A 309 -8.22 -24.99 -9.72
N PHE A 310 -7.73 -23.78 -10.01
CA PHE A 310 -6.31 -23.53 -10.27
C PHE A 310 -5.55 -23.33 -8.95
N TRP A 311 -4.48 -24.09 -8.76
CA TRP A 311 -3.47 -23.82 -7.72
C TRP A 311 -2.09 -23.73 -8.39
N HIS A 312 -1.29 -22.74 -7.94
CA HIS A 312 0.11 -22.52 -8.33
C HIS A 312 1.06 -23.46 -7.62
#